data_AF-A0A846T3S9-F1
#
_entry.id   AF-A0A846T3S9-F1
#
_cell.length_a   1.000
_cell.length_b   1.000
_cell.length_c   1.000
_cell.angle_alpha   90.00
_cell.angle_beta   90.00
_cell.angle_gamma   90.00
#
_symmetry.space_group_name_H-M   'P 1'
#
loop_
_entity.id
_entity.type
_entity.pdbx_description
1 polymer ?
#
loop_
_entity_poly.entity_id
_entity_poly.type
_entity_poly.pdbx_seq_one_letter_code
_entity_poly.pdbx_strand_id
1 'polypeptide(L)'
;MNFIWRIVTLIGYFSLFGLLLLWFAWLETPVGIPVSLALILLVGPLLFPLRGLLYGRLYTHAWSTFIALFYFMIGAVHAAGSMRLAWLAWLGMSFSIMFFVGAIGYVRTGVRRDAPEGL
;
A
#
# COMPACT_ATOMS: atom_id res chain seq x y z
N MET A 1 17.54 -4.46 -14.21
CA MET A 1 16.39 -3.55 -14.36
C MET A 1 15.28 -3.86 -13.33
N ASN A 2 15.61 -3.99 -12.02
CA ASN A 2 14.62 -4.36 -10.99
C ASN A 2 14.45 -3.28 -9.92
N PHE A 3 15.40 -2.35 -9.84
CA PHE A 3 15.41 -1.29 -8.83
C PHE A 3 14.28 -0.28 -9.05
N ILE A 4 13.94 0.04 -10.30
CA ILE A 4 12.87 1.00 -10.65
C ILE A 4 11.52 0.53 -10.09
N TRP A 5 11.13 -0.72 -10.34
CA TRP A 5 9.89 -1.29 -9.82
C TRP A 5 9.89 -1.36 -8.29
N ARG A 6 11.04 -1.65 -7.68
CA ARG A 6 11.20 -1.64 -6.23
C ARG A 6 11.03 -0.23 -5.66
N ILE A 7 11.61 0.79 -6.29
CA ILE A 7 11.43 2.20 -5.91
C ILE A 7 9.96 2.62 -6.05
N VAL A 8 9.30 2.31 -7.16
CA VAL A 8 7.88 2.67 -7.37
C VAL A 8 7.01 2.07 -6.27
N THR A 9 7.27 0.80 -5.91
CA THR A 9 6.55 0.13 -4.83
C THR A 9 6.85 0.80 -3.47
N LEU A 10 8.11 1.14 -3.20
CA LEU A 10 8.48 1.82 -1.94
C LEU A 10 7.89 3.23 -1.85
N ILE A 11 7.91 4.00 -2.94
CA ILE A 11 7.31 5.34 -2.99
C ILE A 11 5.80 5.23 -2.76
N GLY A 12 5.10 4.32 -3.45
CA GLY A 12 3.68 4.10 -3.22
C GLY A 12 3.37 3.71 -1.77
N TYR A 13 4.19 2.83 -1.19
CA TYR A 13 4.08 2.43 0.21
C TYR A 13 4.27 3.61 1.18
N PHE A 14 5.35 4.37 1.01
CA PHE A 14 5.68 5.49 1.91
C PHE A 14 4.70 6.65 1.77
N SER A 15 4.22 6.93 0.55
CA SER A 15 3.17 7.92 0.32
C SER A 15 1.86 7.51 0.99
N LEU A 16 1.47 6.24 0.87
CA LEU A 16 0.27 5.72 1.53
C LEU A 16 0.40 5.76 3.06
N PHE A 17 1.57 5.36 3.58
CA PHE A 17 1.89 5.40 5.00
C PHE A 17 1.89 6.83 5.55
N GLY A 18 2.50 7.77 4.84
CA GLY A 18 2.51 9.20 5.19
C GLY A 18 1.10 9.80 5.16
N LEU A 19 0.28 9.42 4.19
CA LEU A 19 -1.12 9.87 4.12
C LEU A 19 -1.95 9.32 5.28
N LEU A 20 -1.78 8.04 5.63
CA LEU A 20 -2.39 7.44 6.82
C LEU A 20 -1.99 8.19 8.10
N LEU A 21 -0.70 8.46 8.29
CA LEU A 21 -0.22 9.21 9.44
C LEU A 21 -0.80 10.62 9.50
N LEU A 22 -0.77 11.36 8.37
CA LEU A 22 -1.31 12.72 8.30
C LEU A 22 -2.81 12.74 8.61
N TRP A 23 -3.54 11.75 8.09
CA TRP A 23 -4.96 11.60 8.32
C TRP A 23 -5.31 11.34 9.79
N PHE A 24 -4.68 10.33 10.39
CA PHE A 24 -4.92 9.94 11.78
C PHE A 24 -4.40 10.97 12.79
N ALA A 25 -3.32 11.70 12.45
CA ALA A 25 -2.74 12.72 13.32
C ALA A 25 -3.50 14.04 13.29
N TRP A 26 -4.15 14.41 12.17
CA TRP A 26 -4.63 15.78 11.97
C TRP A 26 -6.12 15.89 11.65
N LEU A 27 -6.72 14.96 10.90
CA LEU A 27 -7.97 15.28 10.19
C LEU A 27 -9.26 14.77 10.84
N GLU A 28 -9.29 13.52 11.32
CA GLU A 28 -10.46 12.99 12.03
C GLU A 28 -10.03 11.95 13.08
N THR A 29 -10.11 12.33 14.34
CA THR A 29 -10.08 11.36 15.44
C THR A 29 -11.39 10.56 15.35
N PRO A 30 -11.38 9.23 15.12
CA PRO A 30 -12.61 8.46 15.08
C PRO A 30 -13.31 8.60 16.43
N VAL A 31 -14.50 9.20 16.45
CA VAL A 31 -15.29 9.33 17.67
C VAL A 31 -15.72 7.92 18.08
N GLY A 32 -15.01 7.32 19.03
CA GLY A 32 -15.27 5.97 19.56
C GLY A 32 -14.16 4.94 19.39
N ILE A 33 -13.11 5.20 18.58
CA ILE A 33 -11.96 4.28 18.44
C ILE A 33 -10.65 5.04 18.69
N PRO A 34 -9.76 4.55 19.57
CA PRO A 34 -8.46 5.18 19.77
C PRO A 34 -7.69 5.21 18.45
N VAL A 35 -7.16 6.38 18.09
CA VAL A 35 -6.30 6.56 16.90
C VAL A 35 -5.13 5.57 16.90
N SER A 36 -4.56 5.29 18.07
CA SER A 36 -3.51 4.28 18.26
C SER A 36 -3.96 2.87 17.87
N LEU A 37 -5.20 2.49 18.18
CA LEU A 37 -5.75 1.18 17.82
C LEU A 37 -5.95 1.06 16.31
N ALA A 38 -6.52 2.09 15.68
CA ALA A 38 -6.70 2.13 14.23
C ALA A 38 -5.36 2.13 13.48
N LEU A 39 -4.36 2.86 14.00
CA LEU A 39 -2.99 2.82 13.49
C LEU A 39 -2.40 1.42 13.62
N ILE A 40 -2.49 0.76 14.78
CA ILE A 40 -1.95 -0.60 14.95
C ILE A 40 -2.64 -1.59 13.99
N LEU A 41 -3.96 -1.47 13.81
CA LEU A 41 -4.73 -2.33 12.92
C LEU A 41 -4.43 -2.13 11.43
N LEU A 42 -4.19 -0.89 10.99
CA LEU A 42 -3.81 -0.61 9.60
C LEU A 42 -2.30 -0.75 9.39
N VAL A 43 -1.50 0.02 10.13
CA VAL A 43 -0.03 0.05 9.99
C VAL A 43 0.61 -1.29 10.36
N GLY A 44 0.07 -2.01 11.34
CA GLY A 44 0.60 -3.31 11.76
C GLY A 44 0.77 -4.32 10.61
N PRO A 45 -0.29 -4.65 9.86
CA PRO A 45 -0.17 -5.51 8.69
C PRO A 45 0.68 -4.89 7.57
N LEU A 46 0.78 -3.56 7.48
CA LEU A 46 1.60 -2.86 6.50
C LEU A 46 3.11 -2.99 6.78
N LEU A 47 3.52 -3.12 8.04
CA LEU A 47 4.92 -3.37 8.42
C LEU A 47 5.42 -4.78 8.06
N PHE A 48 4.50 -5.74 8.00
CA PHE A 48 4.81 -7.14 7.68
C PHE A 48 5.40 -7.38 6.27
N PRO A 49 4.88 -6.76 5.18
CA PRO A 49 5.48 -6.86 3.85
C PRO A 49 6.74 -6.02 3.70
N LEU A 50 6.94 -4.96 4.50
CA LEU A 50 8.08 -4.02 4.37
C LEU A 50 9.43 -4.76 4.34
N ARG A 51 9.63 -5.69 5.28
CA ARG A 51 10.87 -6.48 5.36
C ARG A 51 11.12 -7.24 4.06
N GLY A 52 10.13 -7.96 3.53
CA GLY A 52 10.33 -8.78 2.34
C GLY A 52 10.40 -7.96 1.05
N LEU A 53 9.81 -6.77 1.04
CA LEU A 53 9.96 -5.78 -0.04
C LEU A 53 11.40 -5.24 -0.12
N LEU A 54 12.02 -4.98 1.04
CA LEU A 54 13.43 -4.57 1.15
C LEU A 54 14.37 -5.68 0.67
N TYR A 55 14.07 -6.94 1.00
CA TYR A 55 14.82 -8.12 0.53
C TYR A 55 14.51 -8.51 -0.93
N GLY A 56 13.56 -7.84 -1.59
CA GLY A 56 13.25 -8.05 -3.02
C GLY A 56 12.63 -9.41 -3.35
N ARG A 57 11.98 -10.07 -2.38
CA ARG A 57 11.35 -11.39 -2.60
C ARG A 57 10.06 -11.26 -3.41
N LEU A 58 9.98 -12.00 -4.52
CA LEU A 58 8.81 -12.09 -5.41
C LEU A 58 7.52 -12.42 -4.64
N TYR A 59 7.59 -13.39 -3.74
CA TYR A 59 6.47 -13.79 -2.88
C TYR A 59 5.93 -12.62 -2.04
N THR A 60 6.80 -11.77 -1.51
CA THR A 60 6.37 -10.62 -0.71
C THR A 60 5.77 -9.52 -1.57
N HIS A 61 6.27 -9.30 -2.79
CA HIS A 61 5.64 -8.39 -3.74
C HIS A 61 4.23 -8.87 -4.15
N ALA A 62 4.06 -10.17 -4.39
CA ALA A 62 2.74 -10.77 -4.67
C ALA A 62 1.81 -10.70 -3.45
N TRP A 63 2.34 -10.82 -2.23
CA TRP A 63 1.52 -10.67 -1.03
C TRP A 63 1.13 -9.21 -0.77
N SER A 64 2.02 -8.27 -1.10
CA SER A 64 1.79 -6.83 -0.92
C SER A 64 0.66 -6.27 -1.80
N THR A 65 0.32 -6.91 -2.92
CA THR A 65 -0.84 -6.50 -3.75
C THR A 65 -2.17 -6.74 -3.03
N PHE A 66 -2.30 -7.81 -2.23
CA PHE A 66 -3.50 -8.02 -1.41
C PHE A 66 -3.66 -6.92 -0.36
N ILE A 67 -2.54 -6.50 0.25
CA ILE A 67 -2.53 -5.38 1.18
C ILE A 67 -2.92 -4.08 0.46
N ALA A 68 -2.38 -3.82 -0.73
CA ALA A 68 -2.77 -2.66 -1.55
C ALA A 68 -4.28 -2.62 -1.79
N LEU A 69 -4.89 -3.74 -2.18
CA LEU A 69 -6.34 -3.83 -2.40
C LEU A 69 -7.13 -3.55 -1.12
N PHE A 70 -6.69 -4.06 0.02
CA PHE A 70 -7.31 -3.76 1.32
C PHE A 70 -7.28 -2.25 1.63
N TYR A 71 -6.14 -1.59 1.39
CA TYR A 71 -6.00 -0.15 1.55
C TYR A 71 -6.80 0.67 0.54
N PHE A 72 -6.91 0.19 -0.70
CA PHE A 72 -7.78 0.79 -1.70
C PHE A 72 -9.24 0.73 -1.27
N MET A 73 -9.68 -0.42 -0.72
CA MET A 73 -11.04 -0.60 -0.21
C MET A 73 -11.34 0.35 0.95
N ILE A 74 -10.39 0.50 1.90
CA ILE A 74 -10.52 1.47 2.99
C ILE A 74 -10.61 2.89 2.44
N GLY A 75 -9.75 3.26 1.49
CA GLY A 75 -9.82 4.56 0.81
C GLY A 75 -11.15 4.78 0.10
N ALA A 76 -11.70 3.76 -0.55
CA ALA A 76 -13.00 3.79 -1.20
C ALA A 76 -14.16 4.01 -0.23
N VAL A 77 -14.15 3.31 0.91
CA VAL A 77 -15.14 3.47 1.97
C VAL A 77 -15.08 4.88 2.55
N HIS A 78 -13.88 5.44 2.74
CA HIS A 78 -13.72 6.82 3.20
C HIS A 78 -14.14 7.85 2.13
N ALA A 79 -13.91 7.56 0.84
CA ALA A 79 -14.36 8.41 -0.27
C ALA A 79 -15.89 8.39 -0.44
N ALA A 80 -16.51 7.24 -0.18
CA ALA A 80 -17.97 7.06 -0.24
C ALA A 80 -18.68 7.62 1.00
N GLY A 81 -17.98 7.75 2.13
CA GLY A 81 -18.49 8.42 3.32
C GLY A 81 -18.65 9.93 3.11
N SER A 82 -19.53 10.55 3.91
CA SER A 82 -19.71 12.01 3.99
C SER A 82 -18.52 12.66 4.71
N MET A 83 -17.32 12.47 4.18
CA MET A 83 -16.09 12.91 4.80
C MET A 83 -15.85 14.39 4.52
N ARG A 84 -15.42 15.13 5.56
CA ARG A 84 -15.20 16.58 5.42
C ARG A 84 -14.09 16.92 4.42
N LEU A 85 -13.17 15.99 4.16
CA LEU A 85 -12.07 16.16 3.21
C LEU A 85 -12.01 15.03 2.18
N ALA A 86 -13.00 14.99 1.28
CA ALA A 86 -13.07 14.02 0.19
C ALA A 86 -11.78 13.91 -0.65
N TRP A 87 -11.01 15.00 -0.81
CA TRP A 87 -9.79 15.02 -1.62
C TRP A 87 -8.67 14.10 -1.08
N LEU A 88 -8.59 13.87 0.23
CA LEU A 88 -7.60 12.92 0.75
C LEU A 88 -7.97 11.48 0.43
N ALA A 89 -9.26 11.15 0.37
CA ALA A 89 -9.70 9.80 0.04
C ALA A 89 -9.33 9.45 -1.41
N TRP A 90 -9.47 10.43 -2.32
CA TRP A 90 -8.96 10.34 -3.69
C TRP A 90 -7.45 10.16 -3.77
N LEU A 91 -6.67 10.92 -2.98
CA LEU A 91 -5.21 10.74 -2.92
C LEU A 91 -4.81 9.36 -2.38
N GLY A 92 -5.48 8.88 -1.33
CA GLY A 92 -5.26 7.55 -0.77
C GLY A 92 -5.53 6.45 -1.80
N MET A 93 -6.59 6.58 -2.59
CA MET A 93 -6.86 5.71 -3.73
C MET A 93 -5.74 5.76 -4.76
N SER A 94 -5.31 6.95 -5.18
CA SER A 94 -4.25 7.11 -6.17
C SER A 94 -2.92 6.49 -5.70
N PHE A 95 -2.53 6.70 -4.43
CA PHE A 95 -1.32 6.10 -3.88
C PHE A 95 -1.42 4.59 -3.75
N SER A 96 -2.59 4.04 -3.39
CA SER A 96 -2.79 2.60 -3.33
C SER A 96 -2.69 1.95 -4.71
N ILE A 97 -3.25 2.59 -5.75
CA ILE A 97 -3.11 2.16 -7.15
C ILE A 97 -1.63 2.18 -7.56
N MET A 98 -0.92 3.24 -7.23
CA MET A 98 0.50 3.38 -7.55
C MET A 98 1.36 2.30 -6.86
N PHE A 99 1.04 1.98 -5.59
CA PHE A 99 1.65 0.89 -4.85
C PHE A 99 1.35 -0.49 -5.49
N PHE A 100 0.10 -0.73 -5.88
CA PHE A 100 -0.34 -1.95 -6.55
C PHE A 100 0.36 -2.15 -7.91
N VAL A 101 0.43 -1.11 -8.73
CA VAL A 101 1.09 -1.15 -10.06
C VAL A 101 2.60 -1.40 -9.91
N GLY A 102 3.24 -0.79 -8.91
CA GLY A 102 4.65 -1.05 -8.59
C GLY A 102 4.89 -2.52 -8.20
N ALA A 103 4.07 -3.04 -7.29
CA ALA A 103 4.20 -4.40 -6.78
C ALA A 103 3.96 -5.45 -7.88
N ILE A 104 2.90 -5.30 -8.68
CA ILE A 104 2.58 -6.26 -9.75
C ILE A 104 3.60 -6.22 -10.88
N GLY A 105 4.15 -5.04 -11.21
CA GLY A 105 5.23 -4.90 -12.18
C GLY A 105 6.52 -5.59 -11.73
N TYR A 106 6.85 -5.52 -10.43
CA TYR A 106 7.97 -6.26 -9.87
C TYR A 106 7.75 -7.78 -9.94
N VAL A 107 6.54 -8.26 -9.61
CA VAL A 107 6.21 -9.69 -9.73
C VAL A 107 6.33 -10.16 -11.18
N ARG A 108 5.74 -9.43 -12.13
CA ARG A 108 5.74 -9.81 -13.55
C ARG A 108 7.15 -9.88 -14.12
N THR A 109 8.03 -8.96 -13.72
CA THR A 109 9.42 -8.92 -14.19
C THR A 109 10.29 -9.96 -13.52
N GLY A 110 10.02 -10.33 -12.27
CA GLY A 110 10.74 -11.41 -11.60
C GLY A 110 10.28 -12.81 -12.01
N VAL A 111 8.98 -13.05 -12.21
CA VAL A 111 8.44 -14.34 -12.71
C VAL A 111 9.03 -14.71 -14.07
N ARG A 112 9.24 -13.72 -14.96
CA ARG A 112 9.88 -13.94 -16.26
C ARG A 112 11.35 -14.35 -16.18
N ARG A 113 12.02 -14.15 -15.04
CA ARG A 113 13.43 -14.53 -14.84
C ARG A 113 13.59 -15.93 -14.25
N ASP A 114 12.59 -16.40 -13.53
CA ASP A 114 12.57 -17.75 -12.94
C ASP A 114 11.92 -18.78 -13.87
N ALA A 115 11.41 -18.35 -15.04
CA ALA A 115 10.98 -19.25 -16.09
C ALA A 115 12.21 -19.95 -16.69
N PRO A 116 12.31 -21.29 -16.65
CA PRO A 116 13.42 -22.01 -17.28
C PRO A 116 13.41 -21.70 -18.79
N GLU A 117 14.58 -21.36 -19.35
CA GLU A 117 14.76 -20.96 -20.76
C GLU A 117 14.53 -22.12 -21.77
N GLY A 118 13.51 -22.96 -21.58
CA GLY A 118 13.42 -24.23 -22.32
C GLY A 118 12.02 -24.84 -22.47
N LEU A 119 10.99 -24.05 -22.76
CA LEU A 119 9.77 -24.57 -23.39
C LEU A 119 9.34 -23.68 -24.56
#